data_AF-A0A559SPV2-F1
#
_entry.id   AF-A0A559SPV2-F1
#
_cell.length_a   1.000
_cell.length_b   1.000
_cell.length_c   1.000
_cell.angle_alpha   90.00
_cell.angle_beta   90.00
_cell.angle_gamma   90.00
#
_symmetry.space_group_name_H-M   'P 1'
#
loop_
_entity.id
_entity.type
_entity.pdbx_description
1 polymer ?
#
loop_
_entity_poly.entity_id
_entity_poly.type
_entity_poly.pdbx_seq_one_letter_code
_entity_poly.pdbx_strand_id
1 'polypeptide(L)'
;MDKTDLAPLIEAFERLAAGGFHIGADWQAVHEICQAHEGEKPFDWGHGLCHRIEGDDWNADYWYRRAGKKRAAGTVAEEWSAMKAELSTQL
;
A
#
# COMPACT_ATOMS: atom_id res chain seq x y z
N MET A 1 11.97 -16.36 12.34
CA MET A 1 10.84 -15.56 11.81
C MET A 1 11.42 -14.87 10.61
N ASP A 2 11.14 -15.42 9.43
CA ASP A 2 11.77 -14.94 8.21
C ASP A 2 11.35 -13.48 8.00
N LYS A 3 12.32 -12.67 7.61
CA LYS A 3 12.10 -11.25 7.35
C LYS A 3 11.17 -11.16 6.15
N THR A 4 10.00 -10.57 6.32
CA THR A 4 9.06 -10.28 5.24
C THR A 4 9.79 -9.57 4.11
N ASP A 5 9.70 -10.10 2.89
CA ASP A 5 10.28 -9.46 1.71
C ASP A 5 9.34 -8.34 1.22
N LEU A 6 9.79 -7.10 1.36
CA LEU A 6 9.04 -5.91 0.99
C LEU A 6 9.43 -5.34 -0.37
N ALA A 7 10.47 -5.87 -1.01
CA ALA A 7 10.93 -5.35 -2.30
C ALA A 7 9.84 -5.46 -3.38
N PRO A 8 9.11 -6.59 -3.53
CA PRO A 8 8.03 -6.69 -4.53
C PRO A 8 6.91 -5.66 -4.32
N LEU A 9 6.54 -5.41 -3.06
CA LEU A 9 5.52 -4.42 -2.71
C LEU A 9 5.97 -3.01 -3.11
N ILE A 10 7.21 -2.65 -2.79
CA ILE A 10 7.77 -1.32 -3.10
C ILE A 10 7.86 -1.11 -4.62
N GLU A 11 8.39 -2.09 -5.35
CA GLU A 11 8.51 -2.04 -6.81
C GLU A 11 7.15 -1.92 -7.50
N ALA A 12 6.13 -2.65 -7.03
CA ALA A 12 4.78 -2.56 -7.58
C ALA A 12 4.17 -1.17 -7.36
N PHE A 13 4.34 -0.60 -6.15
CA PHE A 13 3.88 0.76 -5.87
C PHE A 13 4.66 1.82 -6.67
N GLU A 14 5.95 1.64 -6.95
CA GLU A 14 6.69 2.54 -7.84
C GLU A 14 6.10 2.59 -9.24
N ARG A 15 5.69 1.45 -9.80
CA ARG A 15 5.01 1.39 -11.11
C ARG A 15 3.66 2.07 -11.06
N LEU A 16 2.86 1.78 -10.04
CA LEU A 16 1.57 2.44 -9.83
C LEU A 16 1.72 3.96 -9.68
N ALA A 17 2.74 4.42 -8.96
CA ALA A 17 3.05 5.84 -8.80
C ALA A 17 3.49 6.48 -10.13
N ALA A 18 4.30 5.78 -10.93
CA ALA A 18 4.70 6.24 -12.26
C ALA A 18 3.51 6.36 -13.23
N GLY A 19 2.50 5.51 -13.07
CA GLY A 19 1.21 5.61 -13.77
C GLY A 19 0.25 6.68 -13.20
N GLY A 20 0.61 7.38 -12.12
CA GLY A 20 -0.23 8.41 -11.52
C GLY A 20 -1.36 7.87 -10.63
N PHE A 21 -1.19 6.68 -10.06
CA PHE A 21 -2.15 6.06 -9.12
C PHE A 21 -3.56 5.90 -9.69
N HIS A 22 -3.70 5.41 -10.92
CA HIS A 22 -5.00 5.05 -11.48
C HIS A 22 -5.35 3.58 -11.19
N ILE A 23 -6.64 3.27 -11.10
CA ILE A 23 -7.10 1.88 -11.16
C ILE A 23 -6.69 1.30 -12.52
N GLY A 24 -6.07 0.11 -12.52
CA GLY A 24 -5.53 -0.52 -13.72
C GLY A 24 -4.60 -1.67 -13.38
N ALA A 25 -3.78 -2.10 -14.34
CA ALA A 25 -2.90 -3.27 -14.18
C ALA A 25 -1.90 -3.12 -13.02
N ASP A 26 -1.28 -1.94 -12.87
CA ASP A 26 -0.34 -1.71 -11.77
C ASP A 26 -1.03 -1.67 -10.40
N TRP A 27 -2.25 -1.11 -10.34
CA TRP A 27 -3.06 -1.14 -9.12
C TRP A 27 -3.45 -2.57 -8.74
N GLN A 28 -3.86 -3.37 -9.73
CA GLN A 28 -4.20 -4.77 -9.55
C GLN A 28 -3.01 -5.57 -9.04
N ALA A 29 -1.81 -5.33 -9.60
CA ALA A 29 -0.59 -6.00 -9.16
C ALA A 29 -0.25 -5.69 -7.69
N VAL A 30 -0.37 -4.43 -7.27
CA VAL A 30 -0.20 -4.05 -5.86
C VAL A 30 -1.24 -4.75 -5.00
N HIS A 31 -2.52 -4.68 -5.39
CA HIS A 31 -3.61 -5.28 -4.64
C HIS A 31 -3.44 -6.80 -4.48
N GLU A 32 -3.03 -7.51 -5.52
CA GLU A 32 -2.74 -8.96 -5.47
C GLU A 32 -1.58 -9.30 -4.52
N ILE A 33 -0.50 -8.53 -4.56
CA ILE A 33 0.61 -8.68 -3.61
C ILE A 33 0.11 -8.46 -2.19
N CYS A 34 -0.65 -7.41 -1.94
CA CYS A 34 -1.18 -7.13 -0.61
C CYS A 34 -2.14 -8.25 -0.15
N GLN A 35 -2.96 -8.80 -1.05
CA GLN A 35 -3.90 -9.89 -0.76
C GLN A 35 -3.20 -11.19 -0.39
N ALA A 36 -2.07 -11.50 -1.02
CA ALA A 36 -1.27 -12.69 -0.69
C ALA A 36 -0.66 -12.64 0.73
N HIS A 37 -0.58 -11.44 1.33
CA HIS A 37 0.11 -11.18 2.60
C HIS A 37 -0.79 -10.48 3.64
N GLU A 38 -2.11 -10.64 3.54
CA GLU A 38 -3.05 -10.05 4.50
C GLU A 38 -2.72 -10.43 5.96
N GLY A 39 -2.77 -9.46 6.85
CA GLY A 39 -2.42 -9.61 8.27
C GLY A 39 -0.98 -9.21 8.60
N GLU A 40 -0.14 -9.07 7.58
CA GLU A 40 1.16 -8.43 7.70
C GLU A 40 1.01 -6.91 7.52
N LYS A 41 1.42 -6.14 8.54
CA LYS A 41 1.14 -4.68 8.59
C LYS A 41 1.57 -3.88 7.35
N PRO A 42 2.75 -4.12 6.72
CA PRO A 42 3.14 -3.41 5.51
C PRO A 42 2.15 -3.60 4.35
N PHE A 43 1.64 -4.83 4.18
CA PHE A 43 0.72 -5.18 3.10
C PHE A 43 -0.71 -4.73 3.43
N ASP A 44 -1.14 -4.81 4.69
CA ASP A 44 -2.40 -4.22 5.13
C ASP A 44 -2.39 -2.68 4.93
N TRP A 45 -1.23 -2.01 5.04
CA TRP A 45 -1.11 -0.58 4.70
C TRP A 45 -1.25 -0.37 3.19
N GLY A 46 -0.60 -1.21 2.39
CA GLY A 46 -0.74 -1.19 0.92
C GLY A 46 -2.19 -1.38 0.46
N HIS A 47 -2.92 -2.34 1.04
CA HIS A 47 -4.36 -2.53 0.82
C HIS A 47 -5.17 -1.26 1.09
N GLY A 48 -4.90 -0.60 2.22
CA GLY A 48 -5.55 0.67 2.57
C GLY A 48 -5.31 1.74 1.51
N LEU A 49 -4.09 1.84 0.99
CA LEU A 49 -3.76 2.80 -0.06
C LEU A 49 -4.40 2.43 -1.41
N CYS A 50 -4.53 1.14 -1.75
CA CYS A 50 -5.26 0.67 -2.94
C CYS A 50 -6.74 1.05 -2.91
N HIS A 51 -7.46 0.78 -1.82
CA HIS A 51 -8.87 1.16 -1.71
C HIS A 51 -9.07 2.68 -1.64
N ARG A 52 -8.08 3.40 -1.08
CA ARG A 52 -8.07 4.86 -1.13
C ARG A 52 -7.96 5.39 -2.57
N ILE A 53 -7.15 4.75 -3.41
CA ILE A 53 -7.05 5.06 -4.86
C ILE A 53 -8.36 4.75 -5.57
N GLU A 54 -9.03 3.66 -5.20
CA GLU A 54 -10.33 3.25 -5.75
C GLU A 54 -11.47 4.20 -5.37
N GLY A 55 -11.34 4.92 -4.24
CA GLY A 55 -12.37 5.78 -3.67
C GLY A 55 -13.29 5.07 -2.67
N ASP A 56 -12.95 3.85 -2.25
CA ASP A 56 -13.63 3.12 -1.18
C ASP A 56 -13.02 3.47 0.17
N ASP A 57 -13.41 4.62 0.67
CA ASP A 57 -12.94 5.18 1.94
C ASP A 57 -13.18 4.27 3.15
N TRP A 58 -14.31 3.58 3.18
CA TRP A 58 -14.69 2.74 4.31
C TRP A 58 -13.80 1.50 4.39
N ASN A 59 -13.55 0.86 3.25
CA ASN A 59 -12.68 -0.31 3.17
C ASN A 59 -11.21 0.10 3.35
N ALA A 60 -10.79 1.23 2.78
CA ALA A 60 -9.48 1.81 3.04
C ALA A 60 -9.24 1.97 4.56
N ASP A 61 -10.16 2.60 5.28
CA ASP A 61 -10.06 2.81 6.73
C ASP A 61 -10.03 1.48 7.52
N TYR A 62 -10.74 0.44 7.06
CA TYR A 62 -10.64 -0.91 7.62
C TYR A 62 -9.20 -1.46 7.54
N TRP A 63 -8.57 -1.37 6.37
CA TRP A 63 -7.21 -1.85 6.14
C TRP A 63 -6.14 -1.03 6.84
N TYR A 64 -6.27 0.31 6.83
CA TYR A 64 -5.39 1.18 7.63
C TYR A 64 -5.40 0.78 9.09
N ARG A 65 -6.58 0.50 9.66
CA ARG A 65 -6.69 0.03 11.05
C ARG A 65 -5.98 -1.30 11.26
N ARG A 66 -6.06 -2.25 10.33
CA ARG A 66 -5.32 -3.53 10.42
C ARG A 66 -3.80 -3.31 10.40
N ALA A 67 -3.33 -2.37 9.61
CA ALA A 67 -1.93 -1.95 9.59
C ALA A 67 -1.48 -1.18 10.85
N GLY A 68 -2.41 -0.80 11.74
CA GLY A 68 -2.13 0.08 12.88
C GLY A 68 -1.86 1.52 12.48
N LYS A 69 -2.38 1.95 11.32
CA LYS A 69 -2.24 3.28 10.73
C LYS A 69 -3.61 3.98 10.70
N LYS A 70 -3.60 5.26 10.36
CA LYS A 70 -4.78 6.04 9.96
C LYS A 70 -4.51 6.59 8.57
N ARG A 71 -5.55 6.70 7.76
CA ARG A 71 -5.47 7.35 6.45
C ARG A 71 -4.91 8.75 6.57
N ALA A 72 -3.92 9.08 5.76
CA ALA A 72 -3.29 10.40 5.78
C ALA A 72 -4.23 11.47 5.23
N ALA A 73 -4.16 12.70 5.77
CA ALA A 73 -4.93 13.83 5.27
C ALA A 73 -4.42 14.40 3.93
N GLY A 74 -3.15 14.14 3.60
CA GLY A 74 -2.53 14.54 2.31
C GLY A 74 -2.90 13.60 1.17
N THR A 75 -2.37 13.83 -0.01
CA THR A 75 -2.59 13.04 -1.23
C THR A 75 -2.08 11.59 -1.11
N VAL A 76 -2.56 10.71 -2.00
CA VAL A 76 -2.02 9.33 -2.14
C VAL A 76 -0.51 9.35 -2.41
N ALA A 77 -0.01 10.30 -3.20
CA ALA A 77 1.41 10.41 -3.51
C ALA A 77 2.26 10.76 -2.28
N GLU A 78 1.78 11.68 -1.43
CA GLU A 78 2.45 12.03 -0.17
C GLU A 78 2.47 10.85 0.79
N GLU A 79 1.36 10.12 0.89
CA GLU A 79 1.27 8.92 1.72
C GLU A 79 2.18 7.80 1.21
N TRP A 80 2.20 7.56 -0.10
CA TRP A 80 3.13 6.61 -0.71
C TRP A 80 4.58 6.98 -0.41
N SER A 81 4.96 8.26 -0.54
CA SER A 81 6.33 8.70 -0.23
C SER A 81 6.72 8.41 1.22
N ALA A 82 5.80 8.63 2.17
CA ALA A 82 6.03 8.32 3.59
C ALA A 82 6.12 6.80 3.83
N MET A 83 5.21 6.04 3.22
CA MET A 83 5.20 4.56 3.29
C MET A 83 6.49 3.98 2.75
N LYS A 84 6.91 4.38 1.54
CA LYS A 84 8.16 3.92 0.93
C LYS A 84 9.36 4.19 1.82
N ALA A 85 9.47 5.38 2.40
CA ALA A 85 10.57 5.73 3.30
C ALA A 85 10.61 4.82 4.53
N GLU A 86 9.45 4.54 5.15
CA GLU A 86 9.34 3.67 6.31
C GLU A 86 9.68 2.20 5.96
N LEU A 87 9.11 1.67 4.88
CA LEU A 87 9.34 0.28 4.45
C LEU A 87 10.79 0.05 4.00
N SER A 88 11.44 1.04 3.39
CA SER A 88 12.84 0.93 2.96
C SER A 88 13.82 0.75 4.12
N THR A 89 13.45 1.15 5.34
CA THR A 89 14.27 0.89 6.55
C THR A 89 14.25 -0.58 6.98
N GLN A 90 13.32 -1.36 6.43
CA GLN A 90 13.09 -2.76 6.75
C GLN A 90 13.58 -3.70 5.64
N LEU A 91 14.25 -3.19 4.61
CA LEU A 91 14.92 -4.01 3.59
C LEU A 91 16.23 -4.61 4.12
#